data_AF-A0A6L6WH95-F1
#
_entry.id   AF-A0A6L6WH95-F1
#
_cell.length_a   1.000
_cell.length_b   1.000
_cell.length_c   1.000
_cell.angle_alpha   90.00
_cell.angle_beta   90.00
_cell.angle_gamma   90.00
#
_symmetry.space_group_name_H-M   'P 1'
#
loop_
_entity.id
_entity.type
_entity.pdbx_description
1 polymer ?
#
loop_
_entity_poly.entity_id
_entity_poly.type
_entity_poly.pdbx_seq_one_letter_code
_entity_poly.pdbx_strand_id
1 'polypeptide(L)'
;MSNYSDQLDQLNDGTLDASTFGHQDHIGVAYEALKRESLFDAMATVANGIAAAASRAGAPDKFNATITLAFMCEIAERMEARNFPDADSFIAANPDLLTGAILKRYSNGRAVTAQARRIAFLPDLALVVERS
;
A
#
# COMPACT_ATOMS: atom_id res chain seq x y z
N MET A 1 1.93 -10.65 17.98
CA MET A 1 2.43 -10.66 16.59
C MET A 1 1.22 -10.54 15.71
N SER A 2 1.23 -9.54 14.83
CA SER A 2 0.13 -9.34 13.87
C SER A 2 0.07 -10.46 12.85
N ASN A 3 -1.09 -10.65 12.22
CA ASN A 3 -1.39 -11.75 11.29
C ASN A 3 -1.26 -11.33 9.81
N TYR A 4 -0.44 -10.31 9.50
CA TYR A 4 -0.30 -9.76 8.14
C TYR A 4 0.11 -10.80 7.10
N SER A 5 0.94 -11.77 7.50
CA SER A 5 1.33 -12.92 6.67
C SER A 5 0.11 -13.75 6.25
N ASP A 6 -0.80 -14.04 7.18
CA ASP A 6 -2.02 -14.80 6.92
C ASP A 6 -3.02 -13.96 6.11
N GLN A 7 -3.11 -12.65 6.40
CA GLN A 7 -3.95 -11.73 5.63
C GLN A 7 -3.49 -11.61 4.17
N LEU A 8 -2.17 -11.67 3.90
CA LEU A 8 -1.65 -11.72 2.53
C LEU A 8 -2.08 -13.00 1.83
N ASP A 9 -2.01 -14.15 2.50
CA ASP A 9 -2.46 -15.42 1.93
C ASP A 9 -3.98 -15.39 1.64
N GLN A 10 -4.76 -14.84 2.57
CA GLN A 10 -6.21 -14.63 2.41
C GLN A 10 -6.56 -13.62 1.30
N LEU A 11 -5.71 -12.60 1.11
CA LEU A 11 -5.87 -11.64 0.03
C LEU A 11 -5.72 -12.36 -1.32
N ASN A 12 -4.72 -13.24 -1.41
CA ASN A 12 -4.36 -13.98 -2.63
C ASN A 12 -5.37 -15.07 -2.99
N ASP A 13 -5.86 -15.83 -2.01
CA ASP A 13 -6.85 -16.88 -2.22
C ASP A 13 -8.30 -16.35 -2.32
N GLY A 14 -8.49 -15.06 -2.03
CA GLY A 14 -9.77 -14.39 -2.12
C GLY A 14 -10.69 -14.57 -0.92
N THR A 15 -10.19 -15.10 0.19
CA THR A 15 -10.95 -15.33 1.44
C THR A 15 -10.89 -14.16 2.42
N LEU A 16 -10.06 -13.14 2.16
CA LEU A 16 -9.96 -11.95 3.01
C LEU A 16 -11.29 -11.21 3.13
N ASP A 17 -11.69 -10.94 4.38
CA ASP A 17 -12.85 -10.10 4.69
C ASP A 17 -12.49 -8.61 4.59
N ALA A 18 -12.90 -7.98 3.47
CA ALA A 18 -12.67 -6.57 3.21
C ALA A 18 -13.31 -5.62 4.24
N SER A 19 -14.29 -6.08 5.05
CA SER A 19 -14.93 -5.23 6.06
C SER A 19 -14.05 -4.97 7.28
N THR A 20 -13.07 -5.84 7.53
CA THR A 20 -12.11 -5.76 8.64
C THR A 20 -10.73 -5.29 8.19
N PHE A 21 -10.52 -5.13 6.87
CA PHE A 21 -9.23 -4.79 6.28
C PHE A 21 -9.02 -3.27 6.22
N GLY A 22 -8.36 -2.72 7.24
CA GLY A 22 -8.10 -1.29 7.41
C GLY A 22 -6.76 -0.83 6.83
N HIS A 23 -6.50 0.48 6.88
CA HIS A 23 -5.29 1.09 6.30
C HIS A 23 -3.98 0.50 6.83
N GLN A 24 -3.91 0.24 8.13
CA GLN A 24 -2.72 -0.39 8.73
C GLN A 24 -2.49 -1.80 8.18
N ASP A 25 -3.55 -2.57 7.94
CA ASP A 25 -3.45 -3.93 7.38
C ASP A 25 -2.92 -3.88 5.94
N HIS A 26 -3.28 -2.87 5.15
CA HIS A 26 -2.72 -2.67 3.81
C HIS A 26 -1.19 -2.50 3.86
N ILE A 27 -0.67 -1.74 4.84
CA ILE A 27 0.77 -1.53 5.01
C ILE A 27 1.46 -2.83 5.43
N GLY A 28 0.88 -3.55 6.39
CA GLY A 28 1.43 -4.81 6.87
C GLY A 28 1.45 -5.89 5.78
N VAL A 29 0.36 -6.05 5.03
CA VAL A 29 0.28 -6.98 3.89
C VAL A 29 1.25 -6.60 2.78
N ALA A 30 1.40 -5.31 2.47
CA ALA A 30 2.40 -4.84 1.50
C ALA A 30 3.83 -5.16 1.94
N TYR A 31 4.15 -4.96 3.22
CA TYR A 31 5.45 -5.33 3.79
C TYR A 31 5.72 -6.84 3.64
N GLU A 32 4.76 -7.69 4.01
CA GLU A 32 4.91 -9.14 3.91
C GLU A 32 5.04 -9.61 2.45
N ALA A 33 4.33 -8.98 1.51
CA ALA A 33 4.48 -9.26 0.09
C ALA A 33 5.88 -8.89 -0.40
N LEU A 34 6.38 -7.69 -0.06
CA LEU A 34 7.72 -7.22 -0.42
C LEU A 34 8.85 -8.03 0.24
N LYS A 35 8.57 -8.68 1.38
CA LYS A 35 9.51 -9.60 2.03
C LYS A 35 9.60 -10.95 1.31
N ARG A 36 8.51 -11.39 0.65
CA ARG A 36 8.41 -12.70 -0.04
C ARG A 36 8.75 -12.63 -1.52
N GLU A 37 8.52 -11.49 -2.16
CA GLU A 37 8.49 -11.32 -3.61
C GLU A 37 9.30 -10.09 -4.04
N SER A 38 9.70 -10.05 -5.32
CA SER A 38 10.31 -8.84 -5.90
C SER A 38 9.30 -7.69 -5.97
N LEU A 39 9.74 -6.43 -6.03
CA LEU A 39 8.84 -5.26 -6.05
C LEU A 39 7.69 -5.38 -7.05
N PHE A 40 7.96 -5.80 -8.28
CA PHE A 40 6.94 -5.88 -9.32
C PHE A 40 5.97 -7.05 -9.11
N ASP A 41 6.47 -8.18 -8.61
CA ASP A 41 5.63 -9.34 -8.26
C ASP A 41 4.72 -8.98 -7.08
N ALA A 42 5.29 -8.44 -5.99
CA ALA A 42 4.56 -7.99 -4.82
C ALA A 42 3.50 -6.93 -5.18
N MET A 43 3.83 -6.00 -6.08
CA MET A 43 2.90 -4.99 -6.56
C MET A 43 1.73 -5.61 -7.32
N ALA A 44 1.98 -6.59 -8.19
CA ALA A 44 0.93 -7.31 -8.90
C ALA A 44 0.04 -8.09 -7.92
N THR A 45 0.65 -8.82 -6.99
CA THR A 45 -0.02 -9.60 -5.93
C THR A 45 -0.97 -8.71 -5.12
N VAL A 46 -0.45 -7.62 -4.53
CA VAL A 46 -1.23 -6.73 -3.67
C VAL A 46 -2.29 -5.95 -4.45
N ALA A 47 -1.95 -5.40 -5.62
CA ALA A 47 -2.91 -4.62 -6.41
C ALA A 47 -4.08 -5.48 -6.91
N ASN A 48 -3.81 -6.68 -7.44
CA ASN A 48 -4.84 -7.60 -7.91
C ASN A 48 -5.70 -8.09 -6.74
N GLY A 49 -5.07 -8.44 -5.62
CA GLY A 49 -5.76 -8.88 -4.42
C GLY A 49 -6.74 -7.83 -3.88
N ILE A 50 -6.30 -6.59 -3.71
CA ILE A 50 -7.15 -5.49 -3.21
C ILE A 50 -8.27 -5.19 -4.21
N ALA A 51 -7.97 -5.13 -5.52
CA ALA A 51 -8.98 -4.89 -6.53
C ALA A 51 -10.06 -5.99 -6.56
N ALA A 52 -9.64 -7.25 -6.43
CA ALA A 52 -10.55 -8.39 -6.34
C ALA A 52 -11.39 -8.35 -5.06
N ALA A 53 -10.79 -8.02 -3.90
CA ALA A 53 -11.49 -7.88 -2.64
C ALA A 53 -12.55 -6.75 -2.71
N ALA A 54 -12.19 -5.58 -3.24
CA ALA A 54 -13.12 -4.47 -3.46
C ALA A 54 -14.28 -4.85 -4.38
N SER A 55 -14.01 -5.65 -5.43
CA SER A 55 -15.03 -6.16 -6.34
C SER A 55 -15.98 -7.14 -5.67
N ARG A 56 -15.46 -8.10 -4.89
CA ARG A 56 -16.28 -9.05 -4.10
C ARG A 56 -17.16 -8.35 -3.07
N ALA A 57 -16.67 -7.26 -2.49
CA ALA A 57 -17.40 -6.40 -1.57
C ALA A 57 -18.44 -5.49 -2.26
N GLY A 58 -18.61 -5.56 -3.58
CA GLY A 58 -19.53 -4.73 -4.35
C GLY A 58 -19.13 -3.25 -4.43
N ALA A 59 -17.86 -2.94 -4.14
CA ALA A 59 -17.34 -1.57 -4.10
C ALA A 59 -16.04 -1.42 -4.90
N PRO A 60 -16.02 -1.78 -6.20
CA PRO A 60 -14.80 -1.74 -7.04
C PRO A 60 -14.18 -0.33 -7.09
N ASP A 61 -14.99 0.73 -6.98
CA ASP A 61 -14.54 2.12 -6.95
C ASP A 61 -13.75 2.49 -5.68
N LYS A 62 -13.63 1.61 -4.69
CA LYS A 62 -12.73 1.83 -3.55
C LYS A 62 -11.27 1.56 -3.90
N PHE A 63 -11.00 0.74 -4.93
CA PHE A 63 -9.64 0.53 -5.40
C PHE A 63 -9.06 1.82 -6.02
N ASN A 64 -7.77 2.04 -5.79
CA ASN A 64 -7.04 3.18 -6.35
C ASN A 64 -5.60 2.79 -6.68
N ALA A 65 -5.32 2.59 -7.97
CA ALA A 65 -4.01 2.20 -8.45
C ALA A 65 -2.89 3.20 -8.10
N THR A 66 -3.18 4.51 -8.06
CA THR A 66 -2.18 5.52 -7.68
C THR A 66 -1.79 5.42 -6.22
N ILE A 67 -2.77 5.25 -5.32
CA ILE A 67 -2.50 5.11 -3.89
C ILE A 67 -1.74 3.81 -3.63
N THR A 68 -2.17 2.68 -4.22
CA THR A 68 -1.47 1.40 -4.11
C THR A 68 -0.02 1.52 -4.59
N LEU A 69 0.22 2.10 -5.77
CA LEU A 69 1.57 2.33 -6.29
C LEU A 69 2.43 3.15 -5.31
N ALA A 70 1.89 4.29 -4.84
CA ALA A 70 2.62 5.20 -3.97
C ALA A 70 3.08 4.51 -2.67
N PHE A 71 2.18 3.74 -2.04
CA PHE A 71 2.51 3.01 -0.83
C PHE A 71 3.48 1.85 -1.08
N MET A 72 3.27 1.05 -2.13
CA MET A 72 4.17 -0.08 -2.45
C MET A 72 5.60 0.40 -2.68
N CYS A 73 5.80 1.48 -3.44
CA CYS A 73 7.13 2.04 -3.68
C CYS A 73 7.75 2.61 -2.40
N GLU A 74 7.01 3.40 -1.62
CA GLU A 74 7.51 4.01 -0.39
C GLU A 74 7.88 2.96 0.67
N ILE A 75 7.08 1.89 0.79
CA ILE A 75 7.37 0.78 1.71
C ILE A 75 8.64 0.04 1.28
N ALA A 76 8.76 -0.28 -0.01
CA ALA A 76 9.94 -0.97 -0.55
C ALA A 76 11.22 -0.15 -0.35
N GLU A 77 11.20 1.15 -0.66
CA GLU A 77 12.34 2.05 -0.45
C GLU A 77 12.79 2.08 1.03
N ARG A 78 11.84 2.11 1.97
CA ARG A 78 12.14 2.13 3.41
C ARG A 78 12.67 0.79 3.92
N MET A 79 12.17 -0.34 3.40
CA MET A 79 12.68 -1.67 3.71
C MET A 79 14.13 -1.86 3.23
N GLU A 80 14.49 -1.29 2.08
CA GLU A 80 15.87 -1.30 1.59
C GLU A 80 16.79 -0.37 2.38
N ALA A 81 16.28 0.81 2.80
CA ALA A 81 17.06 1.78 3.57
C ALA A 81 17.41 1.32 4.99
N ARG A 82 16.58 0.45 5.59
CA ARG A 82 16.77 -0.06 6.95
C ARG A 82 16.16 -1.45 7.10
N ASN A 83 16.89 -2.34 7.77
CA ASN A 83 16.36 -3.65 8.12
C ASN A 83 15.35 -3.58 9.27
N PHE A 84 14.21 -4.25 9.10
CA PHE A 84 13.17 -4.42 10.12
C PHE A 84 12.93 -5.92 10.35
N PRO A 85 12.81 -6.38 11.61
CA PRO A 85 12.58 -7.79 11.89
C PRO A 85 11.19 -8.28 11.41
N ASP A 86 10.18 -7.41 11.42
CA ASP A 86 8.78 -7.75 11.13
C ASP A 86 7.97 -6.50 10.72
N ALA A 87 6.76 -6.73 10.21
CA ALA A 87 5.84 -5.66 9.82
C ALA A 87 5.46 -4.73 10.99
N ASP A 88 5.32 -5.27 12.20
CA ASP A 88 4.95 -4.48 13.39
C ASP A 88 6.02 -3.42 13.71
N SER A 89 7.29 -3.81 13.69
CA SER A 89 8.43 -2.91 13.89
C SER A 89 8.62 -1.94 12.72
N PHE A 90 8.32 -2.35 11.49
CA PHE A 90 8.29 -1.46 10.33
C PHE A 90 7.23 -0.36 10.49
N ILE A 91 5.99 -0.73 10.82
CA ILE A 91 4.88 0.22 11.00
C ILE A 91 5.17 1.17 12.16
N ALA A 92 5.66 0.66 13.29
CA ALA A 92 6.01 1.47 14.46
C ALA A 92 7.12 2.50 14.17
N ALA A 93 8.07 2.17 13.29
CA ALA A 93 9.14 3.07 12.88
C ALA A 93 8.72 4.09 11.79
N ASN A 94 7.58 3.86 11.13
CA ASN A 94 7.10 4.64 9.99
C ASN A 94 5.65 5.14 10.18
N PRO A 95 5.33 5.84 11.29
CA PRO A 95 3.95 6.22 11.63
C PRO A 95 3.33 7.19 10.62
N ASP A 96 4.13 7.90 9.83
CA ASP A 96 3.65 8.80 8.80
C ASP A 96 2.94 8.07 7.65
N LEU A 97 3.26 6.78 7.41
CA LEU A 97 2.54 5.93 6.45
C LEU A 97 1.08 5.75 6.86
N LEU A 98 0.79 5.65 8.17
CA LEU A 98 -0.58 5.54 8.69
C LEU A 98 -1.40 6.82 8.43
N THR A 99 -0.73 7.98 8.36
CA THR A 99 -1.38 9.26 8.07
C THR A 99 -1.54 9.53 6.57
N GLY A 100 -0.95 8.70 5.71
CA GLY A 100 -0.93 8.92 4.27
C GLY A 100 -0.04 10.07 3.83
N ALA A 101 1.03 10.37 4.58
CA ALA A 101 1.94 11.47 4.29
C ALA A 101 2.51 11.43 2.86
N ILE A 102 2.70 10.23 2.30
CA ILE A 102 3.12 10.01 0.91
C ILE A 102 2.23 10.73 -0.12
N LEU A 103 0.93 10.86 0.17
CA LEU A 103 -0.03 11.50 -0.74
C LEU A 103 0.17 13.02 -0.85
N LYS A 104 0.95 13.64 0.04
CA LYS A 104 1.32 15.06 -0.06
C LYS A 104 2.23 15.37 -1.24
N ARG A 105 2.81 14.34 -1.88
CA ARG A 105 3.60 14.47 -3.12
C ARG A 105 2.74 14.59 -4.38
N TYR A 106 1.42 14.50 -4.22
CA TYR A 106 0.44 14.66 -5.30
C TYR A 106 -0.29 15.99 -5.13
N SER A 107 -0.40 16.76 -6.22
CA SER A 107 -1.27 17.93 -6.25
C SER A 107 -2.71 17.56 -5.90
N ASN A 108 -3.45 18.54 -5.36
CA ASN A 108 -4.79 18.30 -4.84
C ASN A 108 -5.69 17.62 -5.89
N GLY A 109 -6.33 16.52 -5.50
CA GLY A 109 -7.23 15.75 -6.36
C GLY A 109 -6.54 14.83 -7.37
N ARG A 110 -5.23 15.00 -7.66
CA ARG A 110 -4.51 14.21 -8.68
C ARG A 110 -4.61 12.71 -8.44
N ALA A 111 -4.34 12.28 -7.21
CA ALA A 111 -4.29 10.86 -6.86
C ALA A 111 -5.66 10.17 -6.85
N VAL A 112 -6.77 10.90 -6.92
CA VAL A 112 -8.14 10.35 -6.73
C VAL A 112 -9.06 10.53 -7.94
N THR A 113 -8.57 11.11 -9.03
CA THR A 113 -9.32 11.16 -10.30
C THR A 113 -9.64 9.76 -10.82
N ALA A 114 -10.69 9.63 -11.64
CA ALA A 114 -11.05 8.34 -12.26
C ALA A 114 -9.89 7.73 -13.08
N GLN A 115 -9.06 8.57 -13.72
CA GLN A 115 -7.88 8.13 -14.45
C GLN A 115 -6.79 7.64 -13.49
N ALA A 116 -6.48 8.40 -12.43
CA ALA A 116 -5.49 8.03 -11.43
C ALA A 116 -5.85 6.73 -10.69
N ARG A 117 -7.13 6.49 -10.44
CA ARG A 117 -7.61 5.22 -9.87
C ARG A 117 -7.33 4.01 -10.78
N ARG A 118 -7.24 4.21 -12.10
CA ARG A 118 -7.10 3.14 -13.11
C ARG A 118 -5.66 2.91 -13.57
N ILE A 119 -4.86 3.95 -13.77
CA ILE A 119 -3.54 3.85 -14.45
C ILE A 119 -2.36 4.43 -13.65
N ALA A 120 -2.46 4.45 -12.32
CA ALA A 120 -1.42 4.84 -11.36
C ALA A 120 -0.51 6.01 -11.79
N PHE A 121 -0.74 7.20 -11.26
CA PHE A 121 0.10 8.35 -11.55
C PHE A 121 1.33 8.42 -10.65
N LEU A 122 2.43 8.91 -11.22
CA LEU A 122 3.58 9.37 -10.45
C LEU A 122 3.26 10.69 -9.72
N PRO A 123 3.94 10.96 -8.59
CA PRO A 123 3.84 12.25 -7.91
C PRO A 123 4.30 13.39 -8.82
N ASP A 124 3.67 14.56 -8.67
CA ASP A 124 3.94 15.77 -9.47
C ASP A 124 4.46 16.94 -8.65
N LEU A 125 4.49 16.80 -7.32
CA LEU A 125 5.12 17.76 -6.43
C LEU A 125 6.48 17.23 -5.97
N ALA A 126 7.50 18.10 -6.02
CA ALA A 126 8.77 17.80 -5.38
C ALA A 126 8.60 17.69 -3.87
N LEU A 127 9.35 16.80 -3.23
CA LEU A 127 9.49 16.82 -1.77
C LEU A 127 10.08 18.19 -1.38
N VAL A 128 9.30 19.01 -0.68
CA VAL A 128 9.86 20.16 0.02
C VAL A 128 10.60 19.59 1.22
N VAL A 129 11.88 19.31 1.03
CA VAL A 129 12.77 18.99 2.16
C VAL A 129 13.05 20.33 2.84
N GLU A 130 12.29 20.65 3.89
CA GLU A 130 12.73 21.68 4.84
C GLU A 130 14.04 21.19 5.43
N ARG A 131 15.15 21.77 4.96
CA ARG A 131 16.46 21.57 5.58
C ARG A 131 16.45 22.35 6.89
N SER A 132 16.29 21.64 8.00
CA SER A 132 16.61 22.13 9.35
C SER A 132 18.12 22.21 9.56
#